data_AF-A0A2K8SND0-F1
#
_entry.id   AF-A0A2K8SND0-F1
#
_cell.length_a   1.000
_cell.length_b   1.000
_cell.length_c   1.000
_cell.angle_alpha   90.00
_cell.angle_beta   90.00
_cell.angle_gamma   90.00
#
_symmetry.space_group_name_H-M   'P 1'
#
loop_
_entity.id
_entity.type
_entity.pdbx_description
1 polymer ?
#
loop_
_entity_poly.entity_id
_entity_poly.type
_entity_poly.pdbx_seq_one_letter_code
_entity_poly.pdbx_strand_id
1 'polypeptide(L)'
;MRNGGLGSISFIEFATASPVTIGGVRLFAHNDGEYFGFRRAMSNFSLLADTNSDSVFETVVANQNINPNYALQTGNNAALPEDLDLTIPSLVGNITAQSWRLEVTQGTDIQPFEGARLVELDALPSIPTSVPEPTSVSGIALVGALGAWIKRKQKASKYV
;
A
#
# COMPACT_ATOMS: atom_id res chain seq x y z
N MET A 1 15.53 21.22 -21.66
CA MET A 1 15.71 19.93 -20.96
C MET A 1 15.04 18.86 -21.80
N ARG A 2 15.76 17.79 -22.21
CA ARG A 2 15.12 16.61 -22.80
C ARG A 2 14.47 15.85 -21.63
N ASN A 3 13.14 15.72 -21.62
CA ASN A 3 12.51 14.70 -20.78
C ASN A 3 12.99 13.33 -21.26
N GLY A 4 13.39 12.47 -20.33
CA GLY A 4 14.24 11.30 -20.58
C GLY A 4 13.58 10.11 -21.30
N GLY A 5 12.45 10.31 -21.97
CA GLY A 5 11.70 9.26 -22.65
C GLY A 5 10.97 8.30 -21.70
N LEU A 6 10.44 7.21 -22.25
CA LEU A 6 9.72 6.18 -21.49
C LEU A 6 10.62 5.62 -20.37
N GLY A 7 10.07 5.50 -19.16
CA GLY A 7 10.83 5.01 -18.02
C GLY A 7 11.77 6.03 -17.38
N SER A 8 11.83 7.27 -17.87
CA SER A 8 12.55 8.33 -17.18
C SER A 8 11.89 8.69 -15.86
N ILE A 9 12.74 9.01 -14.88
CA ILE A 9 12.31 9.43 -13.54
C ILE A 9 12.44 10.94 -13.45
N SER A 10 11.34 11.58 -13.06
CA SER A 10 11.32 12.98 -12.61
C SER A 10 11.08 13.00 -11.11
N PHE A 11 11.65 14.00 -10.42
CA PHE A 11 11.50 14.08 -8.98
C PHE A 11 11.32 15.51 -8.49
N ILE A 12 10.70 15.64 -7.31
CA ILE A 12 10.60 16.87 -6.55
C ILE A 12 11.12 16.59 -5.15
N GLU A 13 12.08 17.40 -4.72
CA GLU A 13 12.53 17.44 -3.33
C GLU A 13 11.87 18.60 -2.62
N PHE A 14 11.44 18.36 -1.39
CA PHE A 14 10.82 19.39 -0.57
C PHE A 14 11.09 19.13 0.90
N ALA A 15 10.96 20.18 1.71
CA ALA A 15 11.09 20.10 3.14
C ALA A 15 9.92 20.80 3.83
N THR A 16 9.52 20.27 4.98
CA THR A 16 8.54 20.90 5.87
C THR A 16 9.25 21.81 6.89
N ALA A 17 8.50 22.71 7.53
CA ALA A 17 9.05 23.61 8.54
C ALA A 17 9.52 22.88 9.82
N SER A 18 8.97 21.69 10.08
CA SER A 18 9.33 20.80 11.20
C SER A 18 9.11 19.34 10.78
N PRO A 19 9.71 18.34 11.47
CA PRO A 19 9.49 16.93 11.14
C PRO A 19 8.00 16.56 11.17
N VAL A 20 7.53 15.84 10.16
CA VAL A 20 6.15 15.36 10.04
C VAL A 20 6.12 13.84 9.97
N THR A 21 5.09 13.24 10.55
CA THR A 21 4.86 11.79 10.51
C THR A 21 3.85 11.43 9.43
N ILE A 22 4.24 10.60 8.46
CA ILE A 22 3.42 10.14 7.34
C ILE A 22 3.12 8.64 7.52
N GLY A 23 1.83 8.29 7.52
CA GLY A 23 1.36 6.89 7.58
C GLY A 23 0.89 6.34 6.22
N GLY A 24 0.74 7.21 5.23
CA GLY A 24 0.35 6.91 3.87
C GLY A 24 0.19 8.21 3.08
N VAL A 25 -0.20 8.10 1.82
CA VAL A 25 -0.47 9.27 0.97
C VAL A 25 -1.75 9.06 0.16
N ARG A 26 -2.35 10.16 -0.28
CA ARG A 26 -3.34 10.16 -1.35
C ARG A 26 -2.77 10.89 -2.55
N LEU A 27 -2.72 10.19 -3.68
CA LEU A 27 -2.13 10.67 -4.92
C LEU A 27 -3.23 11.02 -5.91
N PHE A 28 -3.19 12.24 -6.43
CA PHE A 28 -4.02 12.68 -7.54
C PHE A 28 -3.19 12.97 -8.78
N ALA A 29 -3.61 12.42 -9.90
CA ALA A 29 -2.93 12.60 -11.18
C ALA A 29 -3.95 12.65 -12.33
N HIS A 30 -3.50 13.08 -13.51
CA HIS A 30 -4.35 13.12 -14.71
C HIS A 30 -3.51 12.81 -15.94
N ASN A 31 -4.05 12.02 -16.86
CA ASN A 31 -3.46 11.75 -18.17
C ASN A 31 -4.35 12.32 -19.29
N ASP A 32 -3.92 12.24 -20.54
CA ASP A 32 -4.69 12.86 -21.64
C ASP A 32 -5.81 11.96 -22.18
N GLY A 33 -6.06 10.80 -21.59
CA GLY A 33 -7.05 9.83 -22.03
C GLY A 33 -6.63 9.01 -23.25
N GLU A 34 -7.45 8.01 -23.58
CA GLU A 34 -7.16 6.99 -24.60
C GLU A 34 -6.95 7.57 -25.99
N TYR A 35 -7.74 8.59 -26.37
CA TYR A 35 -7.63 9.22 -27.69
C TYR A 35 -6.23 9.79 -27.95
N PHE A 36 -5.57 10.24 -26.89
CA PHE A 36 -4.21 10.77 -26.95
C PHE A 36 -3.16 9.71 -26.58
N GLY A 37 -3.55 8.47 -26.32
CA GLY A 37 -2.66 7.39 -25.90
C GLY A 37 -2.16 7.53 -24.46
N PHE A 38 -2.96 8.15 -23.58
CA PHE A 38 -2.64 8.35 -22.16
C PHE A 38 -1.36 9.17 -21.92
N ARG A 39 -1.10 10.17 -22.78
CA ARG A 39 0.03 11.11 -22.61
C ARG A 39 0.04 11.68 -21.20
N ARG A 40 1.26 11.98 -20.72
CA ARG A 40 1.50 12.52 -19.37
C ARG A 40 1.04 11.59 -18.23
N ALA A 41 0.79 10.31 -18.52
CA ALA A 41 0.62 9.31 -17.49
C ALA A 41 1.96 8.92 -16.83
N MET A 42 1.88 8.41 -15.60
CA MET A 42 2.99 7.77 -14.90
C MET A 42 2.85 6.24 -14.91
N SER A 43 3.98 5.55 -14.80
CA SER A 43 4.07 4.08 -14.61
C SER A 43 4.46 3.69 -13.19
N ASN A 44 5.04 4.62 -12.42
CA ASN A 44 5.39 4.39 -11.02
C ASN A 44 5.35 5.71 -10.25
N PHE A 45 5.01 5.61 -8.97
CA PHE A 45 5.13 6.66 -7.98
C PHE A 45 5.93 6.14 -6.77
N SER A 46 6.88 6.93 -6.29
CA SER A 46 7.58 6.67 -5.04
C SER A 46 7.63 7.93 -4.18
N LEU A 47 7.44 7.77 -2.87
CA LEU A 47 7.77 8.79 -1.87
C LEU A 47 8.91 8.25 -1.00
N LEU A 48 9.99 9.02 -0.93
CA LEU A 48 11.18 8.74 -0.14
C LEU A 48 11.39 9.81 0.93
N ALA A 49 12.02 9.43 2.01
CA ALA A 49 12.35 10.29 3.14
C ALA A 49 13.85 10.26 3.43
N ASP A 50 14.38 11.43 3.80
CA ASP A 50 15.65 11.56 4.51
C ASP A 50 15.34 11.59 6.02
N THR A 51 15.63 10.48 6.69
CA THR A 51 15.29 10.24 8.11
C THR A 51 16.44 10.55 9.07
N ASN A 52 17.66 10.77 8.56
CA ASN A 52 18.87 10.97 9.36
C ASN A 52 19.51 12.36 9.10
N SER A 53 18.91 13.16 8.23
CA SER A 53 19.31 14.51 7.83
C SER A 53 20.66 14.57 7.10
N ASP A 54 21.02 13.53 6.35
CA ASP A 54 22.26 13.47 5.57
C ASP A 54 22.07 13.88 4.09
N SER A 55 20.86 14.32 3.71
CA SER A 55 20.46 14.65 2.34
C SER A 55 20.44 13.44 1.39
N VAL A 56 20.32 12.22 1.93
CA VAL A 56 20.13 10.98 1.18
C VAL A 56 18.71 10.45 1.41
N PHE A 57 17.96 10.32 0.32
CA PHE A 57 16.57 9.84 0.35
C PHE A 57 16.50 8.33 0.18
N GLU A 58 16.85 7.58 1.22
CA GLU A 58 16.93 6.11 1.18
C GLU A 58 15.70 5.41 1.77
N THR A 59 14.92 6.08 2.63
CA THR A 59 13.76 5.46 3.27
C THR A 59 12.55 5.54 2.34
N VAL A 60 12.12 4.39 1.80
CA VAL A 60 10.91 4.30 0.96
C VAL A 60 9.66 4.29 1.84
N VAL A 61 8.87 5.35 1.75
CA VAL A 61 7.62 5.53 2.50
C VAL A 61 6.48 4.86 1.74
N ALA A 62 6.35 5.17 0.46
CA ALA A 62 5.34 4.61 -0.43
C ALA A 62 5.99 4.28 -1.78
N ASN A 63 5.59 3.16 -2.39
CA ASN A 63 5.98 2.80 -3.74
C ASN A 63 4.82 2.07 -4.40
N GLN A 64 4.39 2.56 -5.56
CA GLN A 64 3.22 2.07 -6.24
C GLN A 64 3.45 2.03 -7.75
N ASN A 65 3.34 0.83 -8.32
CA ASN A 65 3.21 0.66 -9.76
C ASN A 65 1.87 1.24 -10.21
N ILE A 66 1.89 2.07 -11.26
CA ILE A 66 0.71 2.72 -11.80
C ILE A 66 0.48 2.23 -13.24
N ASN A 67 -0.75 1.86 -13.57
CA ASN A 67 -1.14 1.58 -14.95
C ASN A 67 -1.29 2.92 -15.70
N PRO A 68 -0.58 3.17 -16.82
CA PRO A 68 -0.74 4.42 -17.57
C PRO A 68 -2.17 4.69 -18.04
N ASN A 69 -2.97 3.64 -18.25
CA ASN A 69 -4.42 3.75 -18.32
C ASN A 69 -4.99 3.71 -16.90
N TYR A 70 -5.19 4.89 -16.30
CA TYR A 70 -5.66 5.01 -14.92
C TYR A 70 -7.04 4.37 -14.67
N ALA A 71 -7.89 4.22 -15.69
CA ALA A 71 -9.15 3.49 -15.57
C ALA A 71 -8.97 2.00 -15.20
N LEU A 72 -7.79 1.44 -15.50
CA LEU A 72 -7.42 0.06 -15.16
C LEU A 72 -6.60 -0.04 -13.86
N GLN A 73 -6.34 1.08 -13.19
CA GLN A 73 -5.58 1.08 -11.94
C GLN A 73 -6.45 0.54 -10.80
N THR A 74 -6.01 -0.57 -10.21
CA THR A 74 -6.64 -1.11 -8.99
C THR A 74 -6.62 -0.07 -7.87
N GLY A 75 -7.79 0.14 -7.26
CA GLY A 75 -7.95 1.10 -6.16
C GLY A 75 -8.11 2.55 -6.59
N ASN A 76 -8.17 2.86 -7.89
CA ASN A 76 -8.50 4.19 -8.37
C ASN A 76 -9.96 4.54 -8.05
N ASN A 77 -10.17 5.65 -7.34
CA ASN A 77 -11.48 6.14 -6.95
C ASN A 77 -11.96 7.35 -7.79
N ALA A 78 -11.21 7.72 -8.83
CA ALA A 78 -11.55 8.88 -9.65
C ALA A 78 -12.83 8.66 -10.46
N ALA A 79 -13.55 9.76 -10.72
CA ALA A 79 -14.80 9.72 -11.47
C ALA A 79 -14.59 9.62 -12.99
N LEU A 80 -13.47 10.13 -13.50
CA LEU A 80 -13.12 10.12 -14.92
C LEU A 80 -11.99 9.11 -15.19
N PRO A 81 -12.01 8.41 -16.34
CA PRO A 81 -11.01 7.38 -16.66
C PRO A 81 -9.58 7.91 -16.82
N GLU A 82 -9.43 9.20 -17.15
CA GLU A 82 -8.15 9.89 -17.28
C GLU A 82 -7.59 10.42 -15.94
N ASP A 83 -8.39 10.39 -14.88
CA ASP A 83 -8.01 10.84 -13.55
C ASP A 83 -7.52 9.65 -12.68
N LEU A 84 -6.63 9.97 -11.75
CA LEU A 84 -6.18 9.06 -10.70
C LEU A 84 -6.51 9.68 -9.35
N ASP A 85 -7.12 8.87 -8.48
CA ASP A 85 -7.30 9.15 -7.05
C ASP A 85 -6.99 7.86 -6.30
N LEU A 86 -5.77 7.76 -5.76
CA LEU A 86 -5.26 6.54 -5.15
C LEU A 86 -4.78 6.80 -3.73
N THR A 87 -5.31 6.05 -2.78
CA THR A 87 -4.77 5.99 -1.41
C THR A 87 -3.72 4.90 -1.31
N ILE A 88 -2.50 5.28 -0.94
CA ILE A 88 -1.34 4.39 -0.86
C ILE A 88 -0.87 4.37 0.61
N PRO A 89 -1.02 3.24 1.32
CA PRO A 89 -0.52 3.12 2.69
C PRO A 89 1.02 3.11 2.71
N SER A 90 1.62 3.51 3.83
CA SER A 90 3.06 3.37 4.02
C SER A 90 3.48 1.89 4.06
N LEU A 91 4.63 1.59 3.44
CA LEU A 91 5.17 0.23 3.37
C LEU A 91 5.76 -0.27 4.70
N VAL A 92 6.32 0.64 5.49
CA VAL A 92 7.10 0.32 6.71
C VAL A 92 6.49 0.90 7.99
N GLY A 93 5.22 1.30 7.93
CA GLY A 93 4.53 2.00 9.00
C GLY A 93 4.79 3.50 9.00
N ASN A 94 4.57 4.16 10.12
CA ASN A 94 4.68 5.61 10.20
C ASN A 94 6.14 6.06 10.09
N ILE A 95 6.44 6.97 9.16
CA ILE A 95 7.77 7.56 8.99
C ILE A 95 7.76 9.02 9.38
N THR A 96 8.71 9.43 10.23
CA THR A 96 8.91 10.83 10.63
C THR A 96 10.16 11.39 9.96
N ALA A 97 10.00 12.43 9.16
CA ALA A 97 11.10 13.13 8.51
C ALA A 97 10.75 14.60 8.24
N GLN A 98 11.76 15.41 7.92
CA GLN A 98 11.57 16.80 7.49
C GLN A 98 11.79 16.98 5.98
N SER A 99 12.67 16.17 5.41
CA SER A 99 13.07 16.23 4.00
C SER A 99 12.52 15.03 3.25
N TRP A 100 11.92 15.28 2.09
CA TRP A 100 11.22 14.29 1.29
C TRP A 100 11.59 14.42 -0.18
N ARG A 101 11.54 13.30 -0.90
CA ARG A 101 11.61 13.25 -2.35
C ARG A 101 10.43 12.45 -2.90
N LEU A 102 9.69 13.04 -3.81
CA LEU A 102 8.73 12.30 -4.63
C LEU A 102 9.36 12.00 -5.98
N GLU A 103 9.18 10.78 -6.48
CA GLU A 103 9.66 10.33 -7.78
C GLU A 103 8.49 9.79 -8.60
N VAL A 104 8.44 10.17 -9.88
CA VAL A 104 7.47 9.68 -10.85
C VAL A 104 8.19 9.15 -12.07
N THR A 105 7.83 7.94 -12.48
CA THR A 105 8.35 7.33 -13.71
C THR A 105 7.37 7.58 -14.84
N GLN A 106 7.88 8.07 -15.98
CA GLN A 106 7.06 8.31 -17.18
C GLN A 106 6.40 7.02 -17.66
N GLY A 107 5.07 7.04 -17.84
CA GLY A 107 4.28 5.87 -18.24
C GLY A 107 4.09 5.70 -19.74
N THR A 108 4.19 6.77 -20.50
CA THR A 108 4.00 6.79 -21.96
C THR A 108 4.99 7.74 -22.61
N ASP A 109 5.51 7.43 -23.79
CA ASP A 109 6.45 8.31 -24.50
C ASP A 109 5.99 8.49 -25.95
N ILE A 110 4.96 9.31 -26.11
CA ILE A 110 4.28 9.52 -27.40
C ILE A 110 4.85 10.74 -28.13
N GLN A 111 5.27 11.79 -27.39
CA GLN A 111 5.96 12.93 -27.99
C GLN A 111 7.14 13.39 -27.13
N PRO A 112 8.17 13.98 -27.78
CA PRO A 112 9.21 14.67 -27.04
C PRO A 112 8.58 15.79 -26.20
N PHE A 113 9.07 15.95 -24.96
CA PHE A 113 8.69 17.00 -24.00
C PHE A 113 7.42 16.77 -23.16
N GLU A 114 6.93 15.55 -23.09
CA GLU A 114 5.89 15.19 -22.10
C GLU A 114 6.52 14.70 -20.80
N GLY A 115 5.90 15.08 -19.68
CA GLY A 115 6.22 14.57 -18.36
C GLY A 115 4.93 14.11 -17.67
N ALA A 116 5.07 13.21 -16.71
CA ALA A 116 3.96 12.78 -15.88
C ALA A 116 3.29 13.98 -15.21
N ARG A 117 1.96 14.02 -15.20
CA ARG A 117 1.19 15.07 -14.54
C ARG A 117 0.67 14.56 -13.20
N LEU A 118 1.26 15.09 -12.14
CA LEU A 118 0.73 15.02 -10.78
C LEU A 118 -0.09 16.29 -10.50
N VAL A 119 -1.27 16.12 -9.91
CA VAL A 119 -2.18 17.23 -9.56
C VAL A 119 -1.98 17.60 -8.10
N GLU A 120 -2.02 16.62 -7.21
CA GLU A 120 -1.97 16.82 -5.77
C GLU A 120 -1.39 15.57 -5.08
N LEU A 121 -0.75 15.79 -3.93
CA LEU A 121 -0.24 14.75 -3.07
C LEU A 121 -0.54 15.13 -1.62
N ASP A 122 -1.43 14.37 -0.99
CA ASP A 122 -1.78 14.56 0.42
C ASP A 122 -1.02 13.58 1.30
N ALA A 123 -0.38 14.08 2.35
CA ALA A 123 0.11 13.24 3.42
C ALA A 123 -1.05 12.80 4.31
N LEU A 124 -1.21 11.50 4.48
CA LEU A 124 -2.17 10.92 5.41
C LEU A 124 -1.48 10.67 6.75
N PRO A 125 -2.18 10.94 7.88
CA PRO A 125 -1.67 10.54 9.19
C PRO A 125 -1.59 9.03 9.29
N SER A 126 -1.11 8.52 10.42
CA SER A 126 -1.12 7.10 10.72
C SER A 126 -2.48 6.48 10.42
N ILE A 127 -2.57 5.65 9.38
CA ILE A 127 -3.74 4.83 9.14
C ILE A 127 -3.65 3.70 10.18
N PRO A 128 -4.60 3.58 11.13
CA PRO A 128 -4.56 2.50 12.10
C PRO A 128 -4.53 1.18 11.34
N THR A 129 -3.44 0.42 11.49
CA THR A 129 -3.40 -0.96 11.02
C THR A 129 -4.53 -1.70 11.72
N SER A 130 -5.44 -2.27 10.94
CA SER A 130 -6.58 -3.01 11.49
C SER A 130 -6.08 -4.00 12.55
N VAL A 131 -6.66 -3.90 13.74
CA VAL A 131 -6.40 -4.72 14.93
C VAL A 131 -6.27 -6.20 14.52
N PRO A 132 -5.28 -6.95 15.04
CA PRO A 132 -5.11 -8.36 14.69
C PRO A 132 -6.40 -9.15 14.90
N GLU A 133 -6.73 -9.95 13.90
CA GLU A 133 -7.86 -10.88 13.90
C GLU A 133 -7.81 -11.72 15.20
N PRO A 134 -8.92 -11.85 15.97
CA PRO A 134 -8.90 -12.65 17.18
C PRO A 134 -8.54 -14.08 16.79
N THR A 135 -7.38 -14.54 17.26
CA THR A 135 -6.98 -15.94 17.17
C THR A 135 -8.05 -16.72 17.89
N SER A 136 -8.88 -17.42 17.13
CA SER A 136 -9.87 -18.35 17.67
C SER A 136 -9.09 -19.46 18.35
N VAL A 137 -8.87 -19.32 19.66
CA VAL A 137 -8.39 -20.44 20.48
C VAL A 137 -9.56 -21.41 20.53
N SER A 138 -9.59 -22.36 19.59
CA SER A 138 -10.49 -23.50 19.64
C SER A 138 -10.19 -24.26 20.92
N GLY A 139 -10.93 -23.91 21.98
CA GLY A 139 -11.04 -24.69 23.19
C GLY A 139 -11.68 -26.01 22.82
N ILE A 140 -10.87 -27.02 22.51
CA ILE A 140 -11.32 -28.41 22.58
C ILE A 140 -11.48 -28.71 24.06
N ALA A 141 -12.72 -28.59 24.50
CA ALA A 141 -13.19 -29.02 25.80
C ALA A 141 -12.80 -30.48 26.04
N LEU A 142 -12.24 -30.72 27.22
CA LEU A 142 -11.89 -32.02 27.77
C LEU A 142 -13.17 -32.88 27.88
N VAL A 143 -13.43 -33.76 26.91
CA VAL A 143 -14.51 -34.74 27.02
C VAL A 143 -14.02 -35.91 27.88
N GLY A 144 -14.38 -35.82 29.16
CA GLY A 144 -15.04 -36.88 29.90
C GLY A 144 -14.32 -38.23 30.01
N ALA A 145 -13.58 -38.40 31.10
CA ALA A 145 -13.34 -39.69 31.72
C ALA A 145 -14.68 -40.32 32.16
N LEU A 146 -15.28 -41.15 31.29
CA LEU A 146 -16.46 -41.96 31.61
C LEU A 146 -16.25 -43.42 31.16
N GLY A 147 -15.12 -44.01 31.54
CA GLY A 147 -14.72 -45.37 31.11
C GLY A 147 -14.51 -46.40 32.22
N ALA A 148 -14.85 -46.08 33.48
CA ALA A 148 -14.42 -46.90 34.62
C ALA A 148 -15.56 -47.26 35.59
N TRP A 149 -16.69 -47.82 35.13
CA TRP A 149 -17.64 -48.41 36.10
C TRP A 149 -18.64 -49.46 35.60
N ILE A 150 -18.34 -50.32 34.62
CA ILE A 150 -19.21 -51.48 34.35
C ILE A 150 -18.41 -52.72 33.95
N LYS A 151 -17.71 -53.36 34.91
CA LYS A 151 -17.39 -54.80 34.86
C LYS A 151 -17.21 -55.38 36.27
N ARG A 152 -18.27 -55.48 37.06
CA ARG A 152 -18.40 -56.45 38.15
C ARG A 152 -19.85 -56.86 38.32
N LYS A 153 -20.26 -57.93 37.62
CA LYS A 153 -21.32 -58.86 38.04
C LYS A 153 -21.45 -60.02 37.04
N GLN A 154 -20.50 -60.95 37.10
CA GLN A 154 -20.74 -62.34 36.68
C GLN A 154 -20.01 -63.25 37.67
N LYS A 155 -20.68 -63.53 38.78
CA LYS A 155 -20.41 -64.68 39.63
C LYS A 155 -21.65 -64.91 40.48
N ALA A 156 -22.53 -65.81 40.04
CA ALA A 156 -23.27 -66.75 40.88
C ALA A 156 -24.35 -67.47 40.07
N SER A 157 -24.46 -68.76 40.35
CA SER A 157 -25.62 -69.64 40.14
C SER A 157 -25.59 -70.56 38.92
N LYS A 158 -24.95 -71.73 39.13
CA LYS A 158 -25.42 -73.02 38.61
C LYS A 158 -25.10 -74.11 39.65
N TYR A 159 -26.08 -74.38 40.51
CA TYR A 159 -26.25 -75.65 41.24
C TYR A 159 -27.74 -75.73 41.62
N VAL A 160 -28.52 -76.43 40.81
CA VAL A 160 -29.57 -77.40 41.20
C VAL A 160 -29.72 -78.36 40.02
#